data_AF-A0A2S1LXY3-F1
#
_entry.id   AF-A0A2S1LXY3-F1
#
_cell.length_a   1.000
_cell.length_b   1.000
_cell.length_c   1.000
_cell.angle_alpha   90.00
_cell.angle_beta   90.00
_cell.angle_gamma   90.00
#
_symmetry.space_group_name_H-M   'P 1'
#
loop_
_entity.id
_entity.type
_entity.pdbx_description
1 polymer ?
#
loop_
_entity_poly.entity_id
_entity_poly.type
_entity_poly.pdbx_seq_one_letter_code
_entity_poly.pdbx_strand_id
1 'polypeptide(L)' 'MKNKLLFSSVIYFFLFIWWFFSSYFASYGITIFSMPLWFFLSCILFSILSLLLVCIFVIFLKND' A
#
# COMPACT_ATOMS: atom_id res chain seq x y z
N MET A 1 4.53 -6.43 -22.36
CA MET A 1 3.49 -5.50 -21.85
C MET A 1 2.57 -6.12 -20.78
N LYS A 2 2.29 -7.43 -20.83
CA LYS A 2 1.38 -8.13 -19.88
C LYS A 2 1.79 -7.99 -18.40
N ASN A 3 3.06 -8.19 -18.06
CA ASN A 3 3.56 -8.04 -16.67
C ASN A 3 3.43 -6.61 -16.13
N LYS A 4 3.55 -5.58 -16.99
CA LYS A 4 3.39 -4.16 -16.59
C LYS A 4 1.94 -3.84 -16.24
N LEU A 5 0.98 -4.39 -16.99
CA LEU A 5 -0.46 -4.21 -16.75
C LEU A 5 -0.91 -4.92 -15.47
N LEU A 6 -0.46 -6.16 -15.26
CA LEU A 6 -0.72 -6.90 -14.01
C LEU A 6 -0.12 -6.17 -12.80
N PHE A 7 1.11 -5.67 -12.91
CA PHE A 7 1.75 -4.95 -11.82
C PHE A 7 1.02 -3.64 -11.46
N SER A 8 0.63 -2.84 -12.47
CA SER A 8 -0.16 -1.64 -12.23
C SER A 8 -1.50 -1.98 -11.56
N SER A 9 -2.18 -3.05 -12.01
CA SER A 9 -3.42 -3.51 -11.40
C SER A 9 -3.23 -3.92 -9.92
N VAL A 10 -2.13 -4.59 -9.58
CA VAL A 10 -1.82 -5.01 -8.20
C VAL A 10 -1.54 -3.79 -7.32
N ILE A 11 -0.79 -2.80 -7.81
CA ILE A 11 -0.54 -1.55 -7.08
C ILE A 11 -1.86 -0.81 -6.81
N TYR A 12 -2.71 -0.68 -7.83
CA TYR A 12 -4.01 -0.01 -7.68
C TYR A 12 -4.92 -0.73 -6.69
N PHE A 13 -4.97 -2.06 -6.75
CA PHE A 13 -5.74 -2.85 -5.79
C PHE A 13 -5.20 -2.70 -4.36
N PHE A 14 -3.88 -2.64 -4.19
CA PHE A 14 -3.26 -2.42 -2.90
C PHE A 14 -3.58 -1.03 -2.33
N LEU A 15 -3.44 0.01 -3.15
CA LEU A 15 -3.84 1.39 -2.80
C LEU A 15 -5.32 1.47 -2.41
N PHE A 16 -6.19 0.74 -3.11
CA PHE A 16 -7.62 0.71 -2.83
C PHE A 16 -7.93 0.08 -1.47
N ILE A 17 -7.35 -1.09 -1.19
CA ILE A 17 -7.47 -1.76 0.13
C ILE A 17 -6.93 -0.85 1.23
N TRP A 18 -5.77 -0.24 0.99
CA TRP A 18 -5.12 0.66 1.94
C TRP A 18 -6.00 1.86 2.28
N TRP A 19 -6.59 2.50 1.25
CA TRP A 19 -7.50 3.61 1.42
C TRP A 19 -8.77 3.20 2.20
N PHE A 20 -9.32 2.02 1.91
CA PHE A 20 -10.47 1.49 2.62
C PHE A 20 -10.16 1.28 4.11
N PHE A 21 -9.06 0.61 4.44
CA PHE A 21 -8.60 0.48 5.82
C PHE A 21 -8.37 1.85 6.46
N SER A 22 -7.74 2.79 5.76
CA SER A 22 -7.51 4.13 6.30
C SER A 22 -8.79 4.88 6.61
N SER A 23 -9.82 4.76 5.77
CA SER A 23 -11.13 5.37 6.04
C SER A 23 -11.84 4.72 7.21
N TYR A 24 -11.77 3.40 7.33
CA TYR A 24 -12.36 2.64 8.43
C TYR A 24 -11.68 2.96 9.76
N PHE A 25 -10.35 2.97 9.80
CA PHE A 25 -9.63 3.33 11.00
C PHE A 25 -9.68 4.83 11.30
N ALA A 26 -9.89 5.72 10.33
CA ALA A 26 -10.15 7.12 10.61
C ALA A 26 -11.48 7.32 11.35
N SER A 27 -12.54 6.58 10.97
CA SER A 27 -13.84 6.68 11.64
C SER A 27 -13.86 6.04 13.03
N TYR A 28 -13.14 4.92 13.24
CA TYR A 28 -13.00 4.28 14.55
C TYR A 28 -11.86 4.86 15.41
N GLY A 29 -10.85 5.47 14.81
CA GLY A 29 -9.66 5.99 15.49
C GLY A 29 -9.94 7.27 16.26
N ILE A 30 -10.92 8.08 15.82
CA ILE A 30 -11.37 9.29 16.53
C ILE A 30 -11.73 8.99 18.01
N THR A 31 -12.11 7.75 18.33
CA THR A 31 -12.53 7.37 19.69
C THR A 31 -11.46 6.66 20.53
N ILE A 32 -10.38 6.13 19.94
CA ILE A 32 -9.44 5.22 20.64
C ILE A 32 -7.96 5.65 20.53
N PHE A 33 -7.54 6.29 19.44
CA PHE A 33 -6.13 6.67 19.25
C PHE A 33 -6.01 8.04 18.59
N SER A 34 -5.11 8.87 19.10
CA SER A 34 -4.76 10.17 18.51
C SER A 34 -4.38 10.01 17.03
N MET A 35 -5.27 10.48 16.14
CA MET A 35 -5.13 10.67 14.69
C MET A 35 -3.69 10.79 14.14
N PRO A 36 -2.78 11.60 14.72
CA PRO A 36 -1.42 11.75 14.22
C PRO A 36 -0.59 10.45 14.13
N LEU A 37 -0.75 9.51 15.06
CA LEU A 37 0.12 8.34 15.15
C LEU A 37 -0.23 7.28 14.10
N TRP A 38 -1.52 7.14 13.81
CA TRP A 38 -2.02 6.20 12.81
C TRP A 38 -1.72 6.67 11.38
N PHE A 39 -1.82 7.99 11.14
CA PHE A 39 -1.36 8.60 9.89
C PHE A 39 0.16 8.39 9.66
N PHE A 40 0.98 8.57 10.69
CA PHE A 40 2.42 8.31 10.60
C PHE A 40 2.74 6.86 10.29
N LEU A 41 2.11 5.92 11.00
CA LEU A 41 2.32 4.49 10.78
C LEU A 41 1.93 4.08 9.36
N SER A 42 0.84 4.67 8.85
CA SER A 42 0.35 4.37 7.53
C SER A 42 1.26 4.91 6.42
N CYS A 43 1.84 6.10 6.56
CA CYS A 43 2.85 6.61 5.62
C CYS A 43 4.11 5.71 5.55
N ILE A 44 4.58 5.23 6.71
CA ILE A 44 5.77 4.36 6.79
C ILE A 44 5.49 3.01 6.12
N LEU A 45 4.38 2.35 6.49
CA LEU A 45 4.00 1.06 5.92
C LEU A 45 3.77 1.15 4.41
N PHE A 46 3.10 2.21 3.93
CA PHE A 46 2.87 2.42 2.51
C PHE A 46 4.19 2.50 1.72
N SER A 47 5.16 3.28 2.22
CA SER A 47 6.47 3.42 1.57
C SER A 47 7.23 2.09 1.51
N ILE A 48 7.25 1.33 2.61
CA ILE A 48 7.94 0.04 2.68
C ILE A 48 7.31 -0.97 1.73
N LEU A 49 5.98 -1.08 1.74
CA LEU A 49 5.23 -2.01 0.89
C LEU A 49 5.37 -1.67 -0.60
N SER A 50 5.36 -0.39 -0.95
CA SER A 50 5.61 0.06 -2.33
C SER A 50 7.01 -0.36 -2.80
N LEU A 51 8.02 -0.16 -1.96
CA LEU A 51 9.41 -0.53 -2.28
C LEU A 51 9.56 -2.04 -2.46
N LEU A 52 8.92 -2.83 -1.58
CA LEU A 52 8.93 -4.29 -1.65
C LEU A 52 8.25 -4.80 -2.93
N LEU A 53 7.12 -4.19 -3.33
CA LEU A 53 6.45 -4.48 -4.62
C LEU A 53 7.34 -4.19 -5.83
N VAL A 54 8.05 -3.05 -5.82
CA VAL A 54 9.01 -2.72 -6.89
C VAL A 54 10.18 -3.70 -6.91
N CYS A 55 10.72 -4.10 -5.76
CA CYS A 55 11.78 -5.11 -5.68
C CYS A 55 11.33 -6.46 -6.27
N ILE A 56 10.14 -6.94 -5.89
CA ILE A 56 9.56 -8.17 -6.46
C ILE A 56 9.42 -8.02 -7.98
N PHE A 57 8.92 -6.87 -8.45
CA PHE A 57 8.78 -6.62 -9.88
C PHE A 57 10.11 -6.69 -10.62
N VAL A 58 11.16 -6.03 -10.12
CA VAL A 58 12.50 -6.07 -10.73
C VAL A 58 13.06 -7.49 -10.76
N ILE A 59 12.85 -8.27 -9.69
CA ILE A 59 13.30 -9.68 -9.63
C ILE A 59 12.56 -10.53 -10.68
N PHE A 60 11.23 -10.42 -10.76
CA PHE A 60 10.43 -11.18 -11.72
C PHE A 60 10.72 -10.77 -13.18
N LEU A 61 10.88 -9.48 -13.48
CA LEU A 61 11.19 -9.01 -14.83
C LEU A 61 12.62 -9.31 -15.28
N LYS A 62 13.55 -9.46 -14.35
CA LYS A 62 14.95 -9.79 -14.67
C LYS A 62 15.15 -11.29 -14.90
N ASN A 63 14.24 -12.12 -14.40
CA ASN A 63 14.26 -13.58 -14.58
C ASN A 63 13.46 -14.08 -15.79
N ASP A 64 12.71 -13.21 -16.48
CA ASP A 64 12.14 -13.44 -17.82
C ASP A 64 13.15 -12.98 -18.90
#